data_AF-A0A1A8DPR9-F1
#
_entry.id   AF-A0A1A8DPR9-F1
#
_cell.length_a   1.000
_cell.length_b   1.000
_cell.length_c   1.000
_cell.angle_alpha   90.00
_cell.angle_beta   90.00
_cell.angle_gamma   90.00
#
_symmetry.space_group_name_H-M   'P 1'
#
loop_
_entity.id
_entity.type
_entity.pdbx_description
1 polymer ?
#
loop_
_entity_poly.entity_id
_entity_poly.type
_entity_poly.pdbx_seq_one_letter_code
_entity_poly.pdbx_strand_id
1 'polypeptide(L)'
;VILEKGRLSFTQYEQQICSRRDFIRCTRKDSEAERKAEYVRRRHHKDILCSPVLMLNFCPDLLSEPLELHKATRELLFLIDRSGSMSGTNIHRVKEAMVVALKSLPSGTMLNIVGFGTTIKPLFSSSRLCTDVTLMQAYEYIQRMRADMRGTNLLGALSW
;
A
#
# COMPACT_ATOMS: atom_id res chain seq x y z
N VAL A 1 -5.25 21.04 -11.37
CA VAL A 1 -6.51 20.44 -11.87
C VAL A 1 -6.53 20.61 -13.38
N ILE A 2 -6.65 19.52 -14.14
CA ILE A 2 -6.76 19.58 -15.60
C ILE A 2 -8.18 19.15 -15.97
N LEU A 3 -8.89 20.00 -16.71
CA LEU A 3 -10.22 19.70 -17.23
C LEU A 3 -10.11 19.61 -18.76
N GLU A 4 -10.30 18.40 -19.29
CA GLU A 4 -10.43 18.19 -20.73
C GLU A 4 -11.92 18.06 -21.07
N LYS A 5 -12.41 18.90 -21.98
CA LYS A 5 -13.86 19.00 -22.26
C LYS A 5 -14.42 17.84 -23.08
N GLY A 6 -13.56 16.99 -23.65
CA GLY A 6 -13.96 15.97 -24.62
C GLY A 6 -14.22 16.56 -26.01
N ARG A 7 -14.22 15.70 -27.03
CA ARG A 7 -14.40 16.10 -28.44
C ARG A 7 -15.84 16.45 -28.82
N LEU A 8 -16.81 16.05 -28.01
CA LEU A 8 -18.23 16.16 -28.33
C LEU A 8 -18.97 16.81 -27.16
N SER A 9 -20.00 17.59 -27.49
CA SER A 9 -21.00 17.97 -26.49
C SER A 9 -21.82 16.75 -26.05
N PHE A 10 -22.49 16.84 -24.91
CA PHE A 10 -23.38 15.79 -24.43
C PHE A 10 -24.40 15.35 -25.51
N THR A 11 -25.03 16.32 -26.17
CA THR A 11 -26.02 16.05 -27.24
C THR A 11 -25.40 15.35 -28.45
N GLN A 12 -24.19 15.75 -28.86
CA GLN A 12 -23.48 15.10 -29.96
C GLN A 12 -23.05 13.67 -29.60
N TYR A 13 -22.59 13.46 -28.37
CA TYR A 13 -22.23 12.14 -27.86
C TYR A 13 -23.48 11.22 -27.79
N GLU A 14 -24.60 11.74 -27.28
CA GLU A 14 -25.87 11.01 -27.23
C GLU A 14 -26.35 10.59 -28.63
N GLN A 15 -26.34 11.51 -29.60
CA GLN A 15 -26.67 11.20 -31.00
C GLN A 15 -25.74 10.14 -31.59
N GLN A 16 -24.43 10.25 -31.34
CA GLN A 16 -23.47 9.26 -31.80
C GLN A 16 -23.74 7.88 -31.21
N ILE A 17 -23.98 7.77 -29.90
CA ILE A 17 -24.28 6.49 -29.24
C ILE A 17 -25.61 5.92 -29.74
N CYS A 18 -26.65 6.73 -29.82
CA CYS A 18 -27.98 6.32 -30.29
C CYS A 18 -27.97 5.82 -31.74
N SER A 19 -27.08 6.33 -32.59
CA SER A 19 -26.94 5.86 -33.99
C SER A 19 -26.16 4.55 -34.14
N ARG A 20 -25.50 4.05 -33.09
CA ARG A 20 -24.69 2.83 -33.19
C ARG A 20 -25.55 1.58 -33.29
N ARG A 21 -25.21 0.69 -34.24
CA ARG A 21 -25.89 -0.60 -34.43
C ARG A 21 -25.89 -1.49 -33.18
N ASP A 22 -24.78 -1.53 -32.44
CA ASP A 22 -24.64 -2.32 -31.22
C ASP A 22 -25.45 -1.73 -30.04
N PHE A 23 -25.58 -0.41 -29.97
CA PHE A 23 -26.50 0.25 -29.03
C PHE A 23 -27.95 -0.08 -29.36
N ILE A 24 -28.36 0.12 -30.62
CA ILE A 24 -29.73 -0.18 -31.09
C ILE A 24 -30.10 -1.65 -30.83
N ARG A 25 -29.17 -2.59 -31.04
CA ARG A 25 -29.37 -4.01 -30.72
C ARG A 25 -29.52 -4.25 -29.22
N CYS A 26 -28.76 -3.53 -28.40
CA CYS A 26 -28.85 -3.60 -26.95
C CYS A 26 -30.21 -3.08 -26.44
N THR A 27 -30.74 -2.02 -27.03
CA THR A 27 -31.99 -1.37 -26.58
C THR A 27 -33.27 -1.99 -27.15
N ARG A 28 -33.20 -2.73 -28.27
CA ARG A 28 -34.36 -3.41 -28.87
C ARG A 28 -34.87 -4.60 -28.07
N LYS A 29 -34.03 -5.20 -27.22
CA LYS A 29 -34.36 -6.44 -26.51
C LYS A 29 -35.07 -6.21 -25.17
N ASP A 30 -34.98 -4.99 -24.60
CA ASP A 30 -35.78 -4.45 -23.49
C ASP A 30 -35.39 -2.98 -23.29
N SER A 31 -36.38 -2.09 -23.08
CA SER A 31 -36.20 -0.63 -22.98
C SER A 31 -35.86 -0.15 -21.56
N GLU A 32 -35.10 -0.92 -20.80
CA GLU A 32 -34.70 -0.54 -19.45
C GLU A 32 -33.60 0.53 -19.48
N ALA A 33 -33.81 1.63 -18.72
CA ALA A 33 -32.82 2.71 -18.59
C ALA A 33 -31.47 2.19 -18.06
N GLU A 34 -31.51 1.14 -17.26
CA GLU A 34 -30.33 0.53 -16.65
C GLU A 34 -29.42 -0.15 -17.69
N ARG A 35 -29.98 -0.84 -18.70
CA ARG A 35 -29.21 -1.41 -19.82
C ARG A 35 -28.56 -0.34 -20.70
N LYS A 36 -29.21 0.81 -20.90
CA LYS A 36 -28.62 1.95 -21.62
C LYS A 36 -27.42 2.49 -20.86
N ALA A 37 -27.56 2.69 -19.54
CA ALA A 37 -26.48 3.14 -18.68
C ALA A 37 -25.31 2.13 -18.66
N GLU A 38 -25.61 0.83 -18.57
CA GLU A 38 -24.58 -0.21 -18.58
C GLU A 38 -23.82 -0.27 -19.91
N TYR A 39 -24.50 -0.12 -21.04
CA TYR A 39 -23.85 -0.03 -22.35
C TYR A 39 -22.85 1.12 -22.42
N VAL A 40 -23.24 2.32 -21.96
CA VAL A 40 -22.35 3.50 -21.92
C VAL A 40 -21.17 3.26 -20.98
N ARG A 41 -21.40 2.71 -19.78
CA ARG A 41 -20.33 2.39 -18.81
C ARG A 41 -19.31 1.41 -19.38
N ARG A 42 -19.75 0.35 -20.06
CA ARG A 42 -18.87 -0.65 -20.70
C ARG A 42 -17.98 -0.04 -21.78
N ARG A 43 -18.38 1.09 -22.36
CA ARG A 43 -17.63 1.78 -23.42
C ARG A 43 -16.77 2.93 -22.94
N HIS A 44 -16.78 3.27 -21.65
CA HIS A 44 -16.06 4.42 -21.11
C HIS A 44 -14.60 4.49 -21.58
N HIS A 45 -13.88 3.35 -21.60
CA HIS A 45 -12.50 3.27 -22.09
C HIS A 45 -12.33 3.57 -23.59
N LYS A 46 -13.34 3.31 -24.43
CA LYS A 46 -13.33 3.59 -25.88
C LYS A 46 -13.75 5.03 -26.19
N ASP A 47 -14.64 5.57 -25.36
CA ASP A 47 -15.29 6.86 -25.59
C ASP A 47 -14.71 7.96 -24.69
N ILE A 48 -13.59 7.69 -23.99
CA ILE A 48 -12.96 8.61 -23.03
C ILE A 48 -12.61 9.97 -23.65
N LEU A 49 -12.24 9.99 -24.93
CA LEU A 49 -11.94 11.24 -25.67
C LEU A 49 -13.19 12.05 -26.01
N CYS A 50 -14.38 11.46 -25.95
CA CYS A 50 -15.65 12.13 -26.20
C CYS A 50 -16.27 12.68 -24.91
N SER A 51 -15.83 12.20 -23.74
CA SER A 51 -16.38 12.59 -22.45
C SER A 51 -15.51 13.69 -21.81
N PRO A 52 -16.13 14.63 -21.08
CA PRO A 52 -15.35 15.55 -20.26
C PRO A 52 -14.70 14.77 -19.10
N VAL A 53 -13.40 14.95 -18.90
CA VAL A 53 -12.64 14.30 -17.82
C VAL A 53 -11.95 15.35 -16.95
N LEU A 54 -11.98 15.12 -15.64
CA LEU A 54 -11.31 15.94 -14.64
C LEU A 54 -10.16 15.14 -14.04
N MET A 55 -8.93 15.57 -14.29
CA MET A 55 -7.75 15.03 -13.61
C MET A 55 -7.45 15.86 -12.35
N LEU A 56 -7.59 15.22 -11.21
CA LEU A 56 -7.15 15.75 -9.92
C LEU A 56 -5.79 15.14 -9.60
N ASN A 57 -4.79 15.99 -9.40
CA ASN A 57 -3.50 15.56 -8.90
C ASN A 57 -3.37 16.02 -7.45
N PHE A 58 -3.21 15.07 -6.54
CA PHE A 58 -2.99 15.33 -5.11
C PHE A 58 -1.52 15.07 -4.81
N CYS A 59 -0.69 16.10 -5.01
CA CYS A 59 0.68 16.11 -4.55
C CYS A 59 0.75 17.00 -3.30
N PRO A 60 0.61 16.44 -2.08
CA PRO A 60 0.87 17.24 -0.89
C PRO A 60 2.32 17.74 -0.95
N ASP A 61 2.52 19.02 -0.67
CA ASP A 61 3.86 19.55 -0.50
C ASP A 61 4.42 19.01 0.82
N LEU A 62 5.35 18.06 0.72
CA LEU A 62 6.01 17.45 1.86
C LEU A 62 7.26 18.23 2.29
N LEU A 63 7.61 19.34 1.62
CA LEU A 63 8.73 20.20 2.00
C LEU A 63 8.27 21.33 2.92
N SER A 64 7.02 21.80 2.76
CA SER A 64 6.34 22.63 3.74
C SER A 64 5.68 21.75 4.82
N GLU A 65 6.50 20.92 5.50
CA GLU A 65 6.02 19.97 6.50
C GLU A 65 5.13 20.68 7.55
N PRO A 66 3.82 20.39 7.59
CA PRO A 66 2.99 20.85 8.70
C PRO A 66 3.55 20.21 9.97
N LEU A 67 3.80 21.00 11.01
CA LEU A 67 4.36 20.53 12.29
C LEU A 67 3.59 19.31 12.88
N GLU A 68 2.32 19.16 12.51
CA GLU A 68 1.44 18.05 12.89
C GLU A 68 1.83 16.70 12.26
N LEU A 69 2.52 16.67 11.10
CA LEU A 69 2.96 15.43 10.47
C LEU A 69 4.07 14.73 11.30
N HIS A 70 4.92 15.51 11.97
CA HIS A 70 5.89 14.99 12.94
C HIS A 70 5.24 14.48 14.23
N LYS A 71 4.00 14.88 14.51
CA LYS A 71 3.21 14.39 15.65
C LYS A 71 2.44 13.11 15.33
N ALA A 72 2.36 12.72 14.05
CA ALA A 72 1.72 11.48 13.67
C ALA A 72 2.48 10.30 14.29
N THR A 73 1.84 9.67 15.27
CA THR A 73 2.37 8.45 15.89
C THR A 73 2.25 7.31 14.91
N ARG A 74 3.36 6.60 14.66
CA ARG A 74 3.40 5.41 13.82
C ARG A 74 3.85 4.21 14.64
N GLU A 75 3.34 3.06 14.26
CA GLU A 75 3.80 1.77 14.78
C GLU A 75 4.52 1.02 13.67
N LEU A 76 5.76 0.61 13.93
CA LEU A 76 6.60 -0.14 13.00
C LEU A 76 6.94 -1.50 13.59
N LEU A 77 6.54 -2.55 12.87
CA LEU A 77 6.88 -3.93 13.18
C LEU A 77 7.90 -4.45 12.16
N PHE A 78 9.08 -4.80 12.64
CA PHE A 78 10.10 -5.45 11.81
C PHE A 78 9.94 -6.96 11.88
N LEU A 79 9.36 -7.55 10.84
CA LEU A 79 9.30 -8.99 10.67
C LEU A 79 10.60 -9.49 10.03
N ILE A 80 11.36 -10.30 10.75
CA ILE A 80 12.66 -10.78 10.32
C ILE A 80 12.64 -12.30 10.15
N ASP A 81 12.86 -12.76 8.92
CA ASP A 81 13.03 -14.18 8.65
C ASP A 81 14.32 -14.70 9.32
N ARG A 82 14.18 -15.76 10.10
CA ARG A 82 15.24 -16.50 10.81
C ARG A 82 15.25 -17.98 10.39
N SER A 83 14.67 -18.29 9.25
CA SER A 83 14.74 -19.61 8.62
C SER A 83 16.17 -20.01 8.28
N GLY A 84 16.42 -21.30 8.05
CA GLY A 84 17.76 -21.84 7.80
C GLY A 84 18.47 -21.23 6.59
N SER A 85 17.72 -20.77 5.58
CA SER A 85 18.26 -20.09 4.38
C SER A 85 18.87 -18.72 4.70
N MET A 86 18.52 -18.14 5.85
CA MET A 86 19.07 -16.87 6.34
C MET A 86 20.43 -17.05 7.03
N SER A 87 20.95 -18.26 7.16
CA SER A 87 22.24 -18.51 7.80
C SER A 87 23.43 -17.84 7.10
N GLY A 88 24.51 -17.64 7.85
CA GLY A 88 25.72 -16.98 7.34
C GLY A 88 25.47 -15.51 6.97
N THR A 89 25.90 -15.13 5.77
CA THR A 89 25.94 -13.73 5.32
C THR A 89 24.57 -13.03 5.32
N ASN A 90 23.48 -13.76 5.09
CA ASN A 90 22.14 -13.18 4.99
C ASN A 90 21.68 -12.56 6.32
N ILE A 91 21.74 -13.31 7.42
CA ILE A 91 21.38 -12.78 8.75
C ILE A 91 22.35 -11.67 9.18
N HIS A 92 23.63 -11.73 8.80
CA HIS A 92 24.58 -10.65 9.08
C HIS A 92 24.19 -9.33 8.39
N ARG A 93 23.82 -9.38 7.10
CA ARG A 93 23.33 -8.20 6.37
C ARG A 93 22.06 -7.63 6.99
N VAL A 94 21.14 -8.50 7.44
CA VAL A 94 19.93 -8.06 8.15
C VAL A 94 20.29 -7.32 9.43
N LYS A 95 21.27 -7.80 10.21
CA LYS A 95 21.72 -7.10 11.42
C LYS A 95 22.25 -5.70 11.09
N GLU A 96 23.10 -5.57 10.08
CA GLU A 96 23.65 -4.27 9.66
C GLU A 96 22.55 -3.30 9.21
N ALA A 97 21.62 -3.78 8.36
CA ALA A 97 20.48 -2.99 7.90
C ALA A 97 19.58 -2.56 9.06
N MET A 98 19.33 -3.44 10.03
CA MET A 98 18.51 -3.13 11.20
C MET A 98 19.16 -2.07 12.09
N VAL A 99 20.49 -2.05 12.21
CA VAL A 99 21.17 -0.97 12.95
C VAL A 99 20.93 0.39 12.32
N VAL A 100 20.95 0.47 10.98
CA VAL A 100 20.63 1.71 10.26
C VAL A 100 19.15 2.06 10.44
N ALA A 101 18.25 1.09 10.28
CA ALA A 101 16.81 1.31 10.44
C ALA A 101 16.45 1.87 11.83
N LEU A 102 17.01 1.27 12.90
CA LEU A 102 16.76 1.71 14.28
C LEU A 102 17.24 3.14 14.55
N LYS A 103 18.35 3.57 13.93
CA LYS A 103 18.88 4.94 14.06
C LYS A 103 18.08 5.98 13.27
N SER A 104 17.37 5.54 12.23
CA SER A 104 16.56 6.41 11.37
C SER A 104 15.11 6.54 11.82
N LEU A 105 14.71 5.85 12.90
CA LEU A 105 13.35 5.93 13.42
C LEU A 105 13.08 7.33 13.97
N PRO A 106 12.05 8.04 13.48
CA PRO A 106 11.77 9.36 14.02
C PRO A 106 11.13 9.27 15.40
N SER A 107 11.18 10.38 16.13
CA SER A 107 10.58 10.50 17.47
C SER A 107 9.09 10.12 17.49
N GLY A 108 8.61 9.60 18.62
CA GLY A 108 7.21 9.22 18.78
C GLY A 108 6.80 7.90 18.11
N THR A 109 7.74 7.19 17.48
CA THR A 109 7.50 5.89 16.85
C THR A 109 7.36 4.78 17.89
N MET A 110 6.36 3.93 17.74
CA MET A 110 6.22 2.65 18.44
C MET A 110 6.92 1.55 17.63
N LEU A 111 7.65 0.66 18.31
CA LEU A 111 8.51 -0.35 17.70
C LEU A 111 8.26 -1.73 18.30
N ASN A 112 8.23 -2.74 17.42
CA ASN A 112 8.50 -4.13 17.80
C ASN A 112 9.35 -4.82 16.73
N ILE A 113 10.11 -5.83 17.15
CA ILE A 113 10.90 -6.67 16.25
C ILE A 113 10.47 -8.10 16.47
N VAL A 114 10.05 -8.78 15.41
CA VAL A 114 9.55 -10.14 15.46
C VAL A 114 10.42 -11.02 14.59
N GLY A 115 11.10 -11.98 15.20
CA GLY A 115 11.77 -13.04 14.45
C GLY A 115 10.76 -14.12 14.09
N PHE A 116 10.74 -14.58 12.84
CA PHE A 116 9.88 -15.67 12.42
C PHE A 116 10.64 -16.75 11.65
N GLY A 117 10.12 -17.96 11.73
CA GLY A 117 10.54 -19.12 10.95
C GLY A 117 9.40 -20.13 11.01
N THR A 118 9.65 -21.34 11.51
CA THR A 118 8.57 -22.27 11.91
C THR A 118 7.80 -21.74 13.13
N THR A 119 8.48 -21.03 14.03
CA THR A 119 7.89 -20.36 15.19
C THR A 119 7.95 -18.85 15.02
N ILE A 120 7.30 -18.11 15.92
CA ILE A 120 7.27 -16.64 15.93
C ILE A 120 7.77 -16.19 17.30
N LYS A 121 8.68 -15.23 17.33
CA LYS A 121 9.28 -14.71 18.55
C LYS A 121 9.34 -13.18 18.50
N PRO A 122 8.36 -12.49 19.09
CA PRO A 122 8.42 -11.04 19.26
C PRO A 122 9.46 -10.69 20.34
N LEU A 123 10.12 -9.54 20.18
CA LEU A 123 11.01 -8.97 21.19
C LEU A 123 10.21 -8.47 22.40
N PHE A 124 9.09 -7.79 22.14
CA PHE A 124 8.17 -7.29 23.16
C PHE A 124 6.79 -7.92 22.99
N SER A 125 6.07 -8.14 24.10
CA SER A 125 4.68 -8.62 24.06
C SER A 125 3.73 -7.67 23.34
N SER A 126 4.04 -6.38 23.36
CA SER A 126 3.38 -5.30 22.61
C SER A 126 4.43 -4.29 22.17
N SER A 127 4.16 -3.55 21.11
CA SER A 127 5.06 -2.49 20.66
C SER A 127 5.33 -1.46 21.76
N ARG A 128 6.54 -0.91 21.77
CA ARG A 128 6.99 0.06 22.76
C ARG A 128 7.48 1.33 22.10
N LEU A 129 7.37 2.46 22.79
CA LEU A 129 7.90 3.73 22.30
C LEU A 129 9.42 3.62 22.10
N CYS A 130 9.92 4.19 21.00
CA CYS A 130 11.35 4.29 20.69
C CYS A 130 12.06 5.27 21.63
N THR A 131 12.31 4.82 22.86
CA THR A 131 13.21 5.47 23.81
C THR A 131 14.61 4.87 23.66
N ASP A 132 15.63 5.54 24.20
CA ASP A 132 17.00 5.02 24.21
C ASP A 132 17.10 3.62 24.83
N VAL A 133 16.31 3.36 25.87
CA VAL A 133 16.24 2.04 26.52
C VAL A 133 15.65 0.99 25.58
N THR A 134 14.53 1.30 24.91
CA THR A 134 13.90 0.40 23.93
C THR A 134 14.84 0.13 22.76
N LEU A 135 15.52 1.16 22.25
CA LEU A 135 16.46 1.05 21.13
C LEU A 135 17.70 0.23 21.50
N MET A 136 18.21 0.36 22.73
CA MET A 136 19.31 -0.48 23.22
C MET A 136 18.89 -1.95 23.33
N GLN A 137 17.70 -2.23 23.87
CA GLN A 137 17.14 -3.59 23.92
C GLN A 137 16.96 -4.19 22.52
N ALA A 138 16.44 -3.40 21.59
CA ALA A 138 16.28 -3.79 20.19
C ALA A 138 17.63 -4.06 19.52
N TYR A 139 18.62 -3.19 19.72
CA TYR A 139 19.97 -3.36 19.21
C TYR A 139 20.61 -4.67 19.72
N GLU A 140 20.58 -4.90 21.03
CA GLU A 140 21.11 -6.12 21.62
C GLU A 140 20.40 -7.39 21.10
N TYR A 141 19.07 -7.33 20.94
CA TYR A 141 18.30 -8.43 20.38
C TYR A 141 18.73 -8.77 18.95
N ILE A 142 18.90 -7.75 18.09
CA ILE A 142 19.39 -7.91 16.72
C ILE A 142 20.81 -8.50 16.71
N GLN A 143 21.72 -8.02 17.56
CA GLN A 143 23.09 -8.55 17.61
C GLN A 143 23.12 -10.04 17.97
N ARG A 144 22.23 -10.48 18.87
CA ARG A 144 22.11 -11.89 19.28
C ARG A 144 21.33 -12.76 18.29
N MET A 145 20.70 -12.18 17.27
CA MET A 145 19.85 -12.90 16.34
C MET A 145 20.61 -13.95 15.50
N ARG A 146 19.97 -15.10 15.24
CA ARG A 146 20.52 -16.21 14.45
C ARG A 146 19.45 -16.81 13.54
N ALA A 147 19.88 -17.46 12.47
CA ALA A 147 19.01 -18.22 11.56
C ALA A 147 18.72 -19.63 12.10
N ASP A 148 18.06 -19.69 13.25
CA ASP A 148 17.83 -20.91 14.06
C ASP A 148 16.35 -21.32 14.13
N MET A 149 15.47 -20.67 13.37
CA MET A 149 14.02 -20.89 13.43
C MET A 149 13.49 -21.85 12.35
N ARG A 150 14.38 -22.60 11.69
CA ARG A 150 14.08 -23.67 10.73
C ARG A 150 13.35 -23.21 9.47
N GLY A 151 12.07 -23.57 9.29
CA GLY A 151 11.31 -23.25 8.08
C GLY A 151 10.90 -21.79 8.01
N THR A 152 10.04 -21.45 7.07
CA THR A 152 9.50 -20.11 6.87
C THR A 152 7.98 -20.16 6.93
N ASN A 153 7.37 -19.58 7.96
CA ASN A 153 5.92 -19.45 8.09
C ASN A 153 5.52 -17.97 8.14
N LEU A 154 5.53 -17.33 6.96
CA LEU A 154 5.16 -15.92 6.84
C LEU A 154 3.68 -15.69 7.17
N LEU A 155 2.79 -16.61 6.78
CA LEU A 155 1.36 -16.47 7.08
C LEU A 155 1.11 -16.43 8.58
N GLY A 156 1.75 -17.32 9.34
CA GLY A 156 1.68 -17.30 10.80
C GLY A 156 2.20 -15.99 11.39
N ALA A 157 3.31 -15.46 10.85
CA ALA A 157 3.88 -14.20 11.32
C ALA A 157 2.96 -12.99 11.08
N LEU A 158 2.19 -12.99 9.98
CA LEU A 158 1.23 -11.94 9.66
C LEU A 158 -0.08 -12.05 10.45
N SER A 159 -0.38 -13.22 11.01
CA SER A 159 -1.56 -13.48 11.83
C SER A 159 -1.27 -13.54 13.33
N TRP A 160 -0.08 -13.12 13.76
CA TRP A 160 0.36 -13.14 15.17
C TRP A 160 -0.32 -12.07 16.00
#